data_AF-A0A0F3NHT9-F1
#
_entry.id   AF-A0A0F3NHT9-F1
#
_cell.length_a   1.000
_cell.length_b   1.000
_cell.length_c   1.000
_cell.angle_alpha   90.00
_cell.angle_beta   90.00
_cell.angle_gamma   90.00
#
_symmetry.space_group_name_H-M   'P 1'
#
loop_
_entity.id
_entity.type
_entity.pdbx_description
1 polymer ?
#
loop_
_entity_poly.entity_id
_entity_poly.type
_entity_poly.pdbx_seq_one_letter_code
_entity_poly.pdbx_strand_id
1 'polypeptide(L)'
;MDTVVGHSAQKETLWQNREVNTWLLCGKRGIGKATLSHAYARFLTRSDSLDSHPDVAIIDDETSPIGIDKIRKIKHFLHMSPISAERKIVILDSIDG
;
A
#
# COMPACT_ATOMS: atom_id res chain seq x y z
N MET A 1 -12.46 11.29 5.85
CA MET A 1 -13.56 10.99 4.91
C MET A 1 -13.15 9.77 4.10
N ASP A 2 -14.03 8.78 3.94
CA ASP A 2 -13.72 7.55 3.20
C ASP A 2 -13.62 7.88 1.69
N THR A 3 -12.40 8.06 1.20
CA THR A 3 -12.10 8.58 -0.16
C THR A 3 -12.36 7.56 -1.28
N VAL A 4 -12.74 6.33 -0.95
CA VAL A 4 -13.01 5.28 -1.95
C VAL A 4 -14.49 5.29 -2.32
N VAL A 5 -14.80 5.71 -3.55
CA VAL A 5 -16.15 5.62 -4.13
C VAL A 5 -16.24 4.35 -4.97
N GLY A 6 -17.27 3.54 -4.74
CA GLY A 6 -17.37 2.21 -5.35
C GLY A 6 -16.44 1.19 -4.69
N HIS A 7 -16.06 0.14 -5.43
CA HIS A 7 -15.15 -0.91 -4.94
C HIS A 7 -15.59 -1.67 -3.67
N SER A 8 -16.88 -1.70 -3.34
CA SER A 8 -17.38 -2.30 -2.09
C SER A 8 -16.96 -3.76 -1.91
N ALA A 9 -17.00 -4.57 -2.97
CA ALA A 9 -16.60 -5.97 -2.93
C ALA A 9 -15.08 -6.14 -2.70
N GLN A 10 -14.25 -5.31 -3.36
CA GLN A 10 -12.80 -5.34 -3.17
C GLN A 10 -12.40 -4.86 -1.77
N LYS A 11 -13.10 -3.83 -1.26
CA LYS A 11 -12.93 -3.35 0.11
C LYS A 11 -13.24 -4.46 1.12
N GLU A 12 -14.39 -5.11 0.98
CA GLU A 12 -14.76 -6.22 1.86
C GLU A 12 -13.71 -7.34 1.83
N THR A 13 -13.24 -7.69 0.63
CA THR A 13 -12.20 -8.71 0.46
C THR A 13 -10.92 -8.37 1.21
N LEU A 14 -10.43 -7.12 1.10
CA LEU A 14 -9.23 -6.68 1.82
C LEU A 14 -9.43 -6.68 3.34
N TRP A 15 -10.56 -6.18 3.83
CA TRP A 15 -10.83 -6.04 5.26
C TRP A 15 -11.01 -7.37 5.98
N GLN A 16 -11.62 -8.36 5.31
CA GLN A 16 -11.86 -9.70 5.87
C GLN A 16 -10.62 -10.60 5.85
N ASN A 17 -9.64 -10.31 4.99
CA ASN A 17 -8.47 -11.17 4.78
C ASN A 17 -7.18 -10.54 5.33
N ARG A 18 -7.17 -10.22 6.63
CA ARG A 18 -6.03 -9.53 7.27
C ARG A 18 -4.76 -10.36 7.35
N GLU A 19 -4.86 -11.68 7.29
CA GLU A 19 -3.72 -12.60 7.32
C GLU A 19 -2.92 -12.60 6.00
N VAL A 20 -3.51 -12.07 4.92
CA VAL A 20 -2.82 -11.96 3.63
C VAL A 20 -1.85 -10.79 3.66
N ASN A 21 -0.57 -11.09 3.46
CA ASN A 21 0.53 -10.11 3.54
C ASN A 21 0.76 -9.33 2.24
N THR A 22 0.33 -9.87 1.09
CA THR A 22 0.61 -9.27 -0.23
C THR A 22 -0.64 -9.28 -1.09
N TRP A 23 -0.93 -8.13 -1.71
CA TRP A 23 -2.03 -7.96 -2.65
C TRP A 23 -1.51 -7.40 -3.96
N LEU A 24 -2.06 -7.89 -5.07
CA LEU A 24 -1.86 -7.32 -6.40
C LEU A 24 -3.21 -6.81 -6.90
N LEU A 25 -3.33 -5.49 -7.09
CA LEU A 25 -4.55 -4.87 -7.58
C LEU A 25 -4.42 -4.65 -9.10
N CYS A 26 -5.34 -5.22 -9.87
CA CYS A 26 -5.35 -5.14 -11.34
C CYS A 26 -6.60 -4.42 -11.84
N GLY A 27 -6.49 -3.67 -12.94
CA GLY A 27 -7.61 -2.96 -13.56
C GLY A 27 -7.17 -1.75 -14.38
N LYS A 28 -8.11 -1.17 -15.13
CA LYS A 28 -7.85 0.00 -15.99
C LYS A 28 -7.23 1.17 -15.21
N ARG A 29 -6.40 1.98 -15.88
CA ARG A 29 -5.87 3.21 -15.31
C ARG A 29 -7.02 4.12 -14.85
N GLY A 30 -6.88 4.74 -13.68
CA GLY A 30 -7.89 5.64 -13.12
C GLY A 30 -9.09 4.96 -12.43
N ILE A 31 -9.15 3.62 -12.35
CA ILE A 31 -10.28 2.93 -11.69
C ILE A 31 -10.28 3.12 -10.15
N GLY A 32 -9.16 3.54 -9.55
CA GLY A 32 -9.05 3.77 -8.10
C GLY A 32 -8.22 2.73 -7.34
N LYS A 33 -7.33 1.97 -8.02
CA LYS A 33 -6.44 0.97 -7.39
C LYS A 33 -5.55 1.59 -6.31
N ALA A 34 -4.82 2.65 -6.66
CA ALA A 34 -3.99 3.42 -5.74
C ALA A 34 -4.81 3.93 -4.55
N THR A 35 -5.99 4.51 -4.81
CA THR A 35 -6.90 5.01 -3.77
C THR A 35 -7.33 3.92 -2.81
N LEU A 36 -7.66 2.72 -3.32
CA LEU A 36 -8.02 1.57 -2.49
C LEU A 36 -6.85 1.07 -1.63
N SER A 37 -5.64 0.97 -2.21
CA SER A 37 -4.41 0.61 -1.49
C SER A 37 -4.14 1.57 -0.32
N HIS A 38 -4.21 2.88 -0.58
CA HIS A 38 -4.02 3.90 0.46
C HIS A 38 -5.10 3.82 1.54
N ALA A 39 -6.37 3.64 1.17
CA ALA A 39 -7.44 3.50 2.15
C ALA A 39 -7.24 2.27 3.05
N TYR A 40 -6.80 1.14 2.48
CA TYR A 40 -6.51 -0.05 3.27
C TYR A 40 -5.28 0.14 4.17
N ALA A 41 -4.23 0.82 3.71
CA ALA A 41 -3.08 1.16 4.54
C ALA A 41 -3.44 2.11 5.70
N ARG A 42 -4.29 3.12 5.46
CA ARG A 42 -4.84 3.97 6.53
C ARG A 42 -5.63 3.16 7.54
N PHE A 43 -6.44 2.22 7.07
CA PHE A 43 -7.18 1.32 7.93
C PHE A 43 -6.27 0.44 8.81
N LEU A 44 -5.22 -0.16 8.23
CA LEU A 44 -4.28 -1.00 8.95
C LEU A 44 -3.40 -0.22 9.95
N THR A 45 -3.01 1.00 9.61
CA THR A 45 -2.18 1.86 10.49
C THR A 45 -2.98 2.68 11.48
N ARG A 46 -4.30 2.80 11.27
CA ARG A 46 -5.19 3.73 11.99
C ARG A 46 -4.68 5.18 11.95
N SER A 47 -4.02 5.55 10.86
CA SER A 47 -3.45 6.87 10.64
C SER A 47 -3.86 7.41 9.28
N ASP A 48 -4.21 8.70 9.22
CA ASP A 48 -4.55 9.38 7.96
C ASP A 48 -3.31 9.80 7.16
N SER A 49 -2.22 10.10 7.86
CA SER A 49 -0.96 10.60 7.29
C SER A 49 -0.01 9.44 7.00
N LEU A 50 -0.14 8.84 5.82
CA LEU A 50 0.71 7.72 5.39
C LEU A 50 2.13 8.16 5.00
N ASP A 51 2.27 9.35 4.38
CA ASP A 51 3.56 9.84 3.85
C ASP A 51 4.62 10.05 4.94
N SER A 52 4.17 10.39 6.15
CA SER A 52 5.03 10.59 7.32
C SER A 52 5.01 9.41 8.30
N HIS A 53 4.32 8.32 7.98
CA HIS A 53 4.15 7.21 8.90
C HIS A 53 5.44 6.33 8.94
N PRO A 54 6.05 6.08 10.11
CA PRO A 54 7.34 5.38 10.19
C PRO A 54 7.26 3.88 9.82
N ASP A 55 6.05 3.33 9.74
CA ASP A 55 5.76 1.96 9.34
C ASP A 55 5.15 1.82 7.94
N VAL A 56 5.07 2.91 7.16
CA VAL A 56 4.58 2.87 5.78
C VAL A 56 5.66 3.37 4.84
N ALA A 57 5.90 2.63 3.75
CA ALA A 57 6.74 3.08 2.65
C ALA A 57 5.92 3.09 1.36
N ILE A 58 5.80 4.26 0.74
CA ILE A 58 5.14 4.40 -0.56
C ILE A 58 6.23 4.57 -1.61
N ILE A 59 6.14 3.78 -2.67
CA ILE A 59 7.04 3.84 -3.81
C ILE A 59 6.18 4.14 -5.02
N ASP A 60 6.23 5.40 -5.41
CA ASP A 60 5.62 5.95 -6.61
C ASP A 60 6.75 6.45 -7.50
N ASP A 61 6.90 5.80 -8.64
CA ASP A 61 8.05 5.93 -9.52
C ASP A 61 7.55 5.80 -10.96
N GLU A 62 6.58 6.64 -11.32
CA GLU A 62 5.90 6.61 -12.64
C GLU A 62 6.87 6.64 -13.84
N THR A 63 8.06 7.23 -13.67
CA THR A 63 8.98 7.50 -14.78
C THR A 63 10.22 6.60 -14.79
N SER A 64 10.47 5.78 -13.78
CA SER A 64 11.71 4.99 -13.70
C SER A 64 11.46 3.55 -13.28
N PRO A 65 12.11 2.56 -13.93
CA PRO A 65 11.99 1.17 -13.51
C PRO A 65 12.44 0.98 -12.06
N ILE A 66 11.74 0.13 -11.31
CA ILE A 66 12.13 -0.22 -9.95
C ILE A 66 13.43 -1.03 -9.98
N GLY A 67 14.55 -0.34 -9.83
CA GLY A 67 15.89 -0.95 -9.77
C GLY A 67 16.15 -1.75 -8.50
N ILE A 68 17.18 -2.59 -8.53
CA ILE A 68 17.52 -3.51 -7.44
C ILE A 68 17.80 -2.80 -6.10
N ASP A 69 18.35 -1.58 -6.14
CA ASP A 69 18.64 -0.84 -4.91
C ASP A 69 17.38 -0.40 -4.17
N LYS A 70 16.30 -0.07 -4.89
CA LYS A 70 15.00 0.22 -4.26
C LYS A 70 14.45 -1.04 -3.59
N ILE A 71 14.54 -2.19 -4.25
CA ILE A 71 14.14 -3.49 -3.68
C ILE A 71 14.94 -3.82 -2.41
N ARG A 72 16.26 -3.57 -2.40
CA ARG A 72 17.09 -3.78 -1.21
C ARG A 72 16.64 -2.91 -0.03
N LYS A 73 16.30 -1.64 -0.29
CA LYS A 73 15.77 -0.71 0.73
C LYS A 73 14.41 -1.18 1.26
N ILE A 74 13.50 -1.60 0.39
CA ILE A 74 12.21 -2.19 0.79
C ILE A 74 12.43 -3.41 1.68
N LYS A 75 13.31 -4.32 1.27
CA LYS A 75 13.62 -5.53 2.04
C LYS A 75 14.15 -5.18 3.42
N HIS A 76 15.09 -4.23 3.51
CA HIS A 76 15.62 -3.77 4.79
C HIS A 76 14.52 -3.16 5.67
N PHE A 77 13.66 -2.31 5.11
CA PHE A 77 12.53 -1.71 5.81
C PHE A 77 11.57 -2.75 6.40
N LEU A 78 11.20 -3.77 5.62
CA LEU A 78 10.31 -4.85 6.04
C LEU A 78 10.93 -5.78 7.11
N HIS A 79 12.27 -5.83 7.23
CA HIS A 79 12.94 -6.62 8.28
C HIS A 79 12.93 -5.91 9.65
N MET A 80 12.69 -4.61 9.69
CA MET A 80 12.64 -3.87 10.94
C MET A 80 11.31 -4.13 11.66
N SER A 81 11.35 -4.17 12.99
CA SER A 81 10.12 -4.19 13.78
C SER A 81 9.28 -2.93 13.52
N PRO A 82 7.95 -3.06 13.44
CA PRO A 82 7.05 -1.91 13.41
C PRO A 82 7.24 -1.05 14.67
N ILE A 83 7.12 0.27 14.52
CA ILE A 83 7.28 1.26 15.59
C ILE A 83 5.92 1.57 16.24
N SER A 84 4.86 1.66 15.44
CA SER A 84 3.54 2.16 15.84
C SER A 84 2.36 1.37 15.27
N ALA A 85 2.46 0.88 14.03
CA ALA A 85 1.46 -0.01 13.44
C ALA A 85 1.71 -1.47 13.83
N GLU A 86 0.71 -2.34 13.64
CA GLU A 86 0.85 -3.78 13.88
C GLU A 86 1.87 -4.46 12.93
N ARG A 87 2.11 -3.86 11.76
CA ARG A 87 3.00 -4.37 10.71
C ARG A 87 3.57 -3.24 9.85
N LYS A 88 4.74 -3.48 9.25
CA LYS A 88 5.29 -2.62 8.19
C LYS A 88 4.45 -2.80 6.92
N ILE A 89 4.14 -1.71 6.23
CA ILE A 89 3.32 -1.69 5.01
C ILE A 89 4.14 -1.04 3.90
N VAL A 90 4.12 -1.66 2.72
CA VAL A 90 4.75 -1.11 1.52
C VAL A 90 3.70 -1.02 0.43
N ILE A 91 3.54 0.16 -0.17
CA ILE A 91 2.69 0.39 -1.33
C ILE A 91 3.61 0.61 -2.54
N LEU A 92 3.44 -0.21 -3.57
CA LEU A 92 4.15 -0.07 -4.85
C LEU A 92 3.14 0.42 -5.88
N ASP A 93 3.18 1.70 -6.24
CA ASP A 93 2.22 2.35 -7.12
C ASP A 93 2.84 2.64 -8.50
N SER A 94 3.41 1.61 -9.14
CA SER A 94 4.16 1.81 -10.41
C SER A 94 4.18 0.58 -11.32
N ILE A 95 3.08 -0.16 -11.42
CA ILE A 95 2.99 -1.33 -12.31
C ILE A 95 2.16 -1.04 -13.57
N ASP A 96 1.54 0.15 -13.67
CA ASP A 96 0.79 0.58 -14.84
C ASP A 96 1.73 1.25 -15.87
N GLY A 97 2.63 0.47 -16.46
CA GLY A 97 3.35 0.84 -17.69
C GLY A 97 2.49 0.72 -18.93
#